data_AF-A0A0G1VTY5-F1
#
_entry.id   AF-A0A0G1VTY5-F1
#
_cell.length_a   1.000
_cell.length_b   1.000
_cell.length_c   1.000
_cell.angle_alpha   90.00
_cell.angle_beta   90.00
_cell.angle_gamma   90.00
#
_symmetry.space_group_name_H-M   'P 1'
#
loop_
_entity.id
_entity.type
_entity.pdbx_description
1 polymer ?
#
loop_
_entity_poly.entity_id
_entity_poly.type
_entity_poly.pdbx_seq_one_letter_code
_entity_poly.pdbx_strand_id
1 'polypeptide(L)'
;MVRRFGWRSLSALFVRRMGDKRGFTMIELLIVIAILGVLTVLGITSFGTSQLKSRDARRKADLLNITKALEAYYNDHGEYPTGTGNTGIAGQTWSNPFTDPDNPTDGALYMNVLPTDPSGYNYYYDSSDGTYFQLYAYLENEQDGELTKDVNDVVMVYSGTDCVIGTCNYGIASTNTYPTTGHTLVTE
;
A
#
# COMPACT_ATOMS: atom_id res chain seq x y z
N MET A 1 11.72 -65.38 59.29
CA MET A 1 10.28 -65.66 59.49
C MET A 1 9.51 -64.54 58.78
N VAL A 2 8.43 -64.70 57.99
CA VAL A 2 7.68 -65.80 57.35
C VAL A 2 6.83 -65.11 56.26
N ARG A 3 6.57 -65.58 55.03
CA ARG A 3 6.89 -66.80 54.24
C ARG A 3 7.03 -66.39 52.76
N ARG A 4 7.45 -67.30 51.85
CA ARG A 4 7.24 -67.12 50.40
C ARG A 4 5.75 -67.26 50.07
N PHE A 5 5.18 -66.37 49.25
CA PHE A 5 3.92 -66.61 48.55
C PHE A 5 4.17 -66.67 47.05
N GLY A 6 4.08 -67.85 46.47
CA GLY A 6 4.26 -68.05 45.03
C GLY A 6 2.94 -67.86 44.30
N TRP A 7 2.89 -66.96 43.33
CA TRP A 7 1.82 -66.93 42.35
C TRP A 7 2.26 -67.65 41.08
N ARG A 8 1.40 -68.59 40.67
CA ARG A 8 1.66 -69.52 39.58
C ARG A 8 1.34 -68.86 38.25
N SER A 9 2.07 -69.27 37.24
CA SER A 9 1.78 -69.10 35.81
C SER A 9 0.29 -68.90 35.50
N LEU A 10 -0.03 -67.76 34.91
CA LEU A 10 -1.18 -67.59 34.02
C LEU A 10 -0.66 -66.96 32.73
N SER A 11 -0.31 -67.81 31.77
CA SER A 11 0.08 -67.43 30.42
C SER A 11 -1.08 -66.69 29.75
N ALA A 12 -1.04 -65.35 29.76
CA ALA A 12 -2.03 -64.54 29.09
C ALA A 12 -1.95 -64.80 27.57
N LEU A 13 -2.94 -65.52 27.04
CA LEU A 13 -3.17 -65.69 25.62
C LEU A 13 -3.45 -64.32 25.01
N PHE A 14 -2.40 -63.70 24.47
CA PHE A 14 -2.47 -62.39 23.83
C PHE A 14 -3.19 -62.52 22.48
N VAL A 15 -4.53 -62.47 22.52
CA VAL A 15 -5.38 -62.45 21.32
C VAL A 15 -5.11 -61.15 20.58
N ARG A 16 -4.14 -61.22 19.66
CA ARG A 16 -3.68 -60.10 18.85
C ARG A 16 -4.76 -59.77 17.82
N ARG A 17 -5.70 -58.90 18.21
CA ARG A 17 -6.69 -58.31 17.29
C ARG A 17 -5.91 -57.57 16.20
N MET A 18 -5.78 -58.19 15.02
CA MET A 18 -5.19 -57.54 13.87
C MET A 18 -6.10 -56.38 13.48
N GLY A 19 -5.72 -55.17 13.88
CA GLY A 19 -6.34 -53.95 13.40
C GLY A 19 -6.22 -53.93 11.88
N ASP A 20 -7.36 -53.74 11.22
CA ASP A 20 -7.50 -53.78 9.77
C ASP A 20 -6.70 -52.63 9.14
N LYS A 21 -5.42 -52.86 8.86
CA LYS A 21 -4.49 -51.86 8.31
C LYS A 21 -4.78 -51.64 6.82
N ARG A 22 -5.91 -50.98 6.56
CA ARG A 22 -6.27 -50.45 5.24
C ARG A 22 -5.27 -49.36 4.88
N GLY A 23 -4.28 -49.70 4.05
CA GLY A 23 -3.41 -48.73 3.42
C GLY A 23 -4.19 -47.95 2.36
N PHE A 24 -3.85 -46.68 2.17
CA PHE A 24 -4.33 -45.89 1.04
C PHE A 24 -4.02 -46.61 -0.27
N THR A 25 -5.00 -46.66 -1.18
CA THR A 25 -4.79 -47.18 -2.52
C THR A 25 -3.95 -46.20 -3.35
N MET A 26 -3.20 -46.72 -4.33
CA MET A 26 -2.44 -45.83 -5.23
C MET A 26 -3.36 -44.88 -6.02
N ILE A 27 -4.59 -45.32 -6.34
CA ILE A 27 -5.56 -44.50 -7.08
C ILE A 27 -6.13 -43.34 -6.23
N GLU A 28 -6.35 -43.54 -4.93
CA GLU A 28 -6.72 -42.43 -4.03
C GLU A 28 -5.63 -41.35 -4.00
N LEU A 29 -4.37 -41.74 -3.87
CA LEU A 29 -3.26 -40.78 -3.84
C LEU A 29 -3.10 -40.04 -5.19
N LEU A 30 -3.28 -40.74 -6.32
CA LEU A 30 -3.25 -40.15 -7.66
C LEU A 30 -4.36 -39.11 -7.87
N ILE A 31 -5.58 -39.38 -7.39
CA ILE A 31 -6.69 -38.41 -7.48
C ILE A 31 -6.42 -37.18 -6.61
N VAL A 32 -5.87 -37.36 -5.41
CA VAL A 32 -5.52 -36.25 -4.51
C VAL A 32 -4.49 -35.31 -5.14
N ILE A 33 -3.38 -35.85 -5.69
CA ILE A 33 -2.37 -34.98 -6.32
C ILE A 33 -2.87 -34.33 -7.62
N ALA A 34 -3.78 -34.97 -8.35
CA ALA A 34 -4.42 -34.38 -9.53
C ALA A 34 -5.30 -33.17 -9.16
N ILE A 35 -6.13 -33.30 -8.11
CA ILE A 35 -6.96 -32.20 -7.61
C ILE A 35 -6.10 -31.07 -7.04
N LEU A 36 -5.05 -31.39 -6.28
CA LEU A 36 -4.10 -30.38 -5.78
C LEU A 36 -3.41 -29.63 -6.92
N GLY A 37 -3.01 -30.32 -7.99
CA GLY A 37 -2.43 -29.69 -9.18
C GLY A 37 -3.38 -28.70 -9.87
N VAL A 38 -4.67 -29.02 -10.00
CA VAL A 38 -5.66 -28.09 -10.58
C VAL A 38 -5.89 -26.87 -9.68
N LEU A 39 -5.98 -27.09 -8.36
CA LEU A 39 -6.23 -26.01 -7.40
C LEU A 39 -5.05 -25.03 -7.29
N THR A 40 -3.79 -25.50 -7.35
CA THR A 40 -2.62 -24.62 -7.25
C THR A 40 -2.46 -23.69 -8.44
N VAL A 41 -2.80 -24.15 -9.66
CA VAL A 41 -2.76 -23.31 -10.87
C VAL A 41 -3.75 -22.14 -10.79
N LEU A 42 -4.95 -22.37 -10.24
CA LEU A 42 -5.98 -21.33 -10.10
C LEU A 42 -5.73 -20.37 -8.92
N GLY A 43 -5.02 -20.82 -7.88
CA GLY A 43 -4.84 -20.04 -6.65
C GLY A 43 -3.90 -18.84 -6.74
N ILE A 44 -2.99 -18.79 -7.72
CA ILE A 44 -1.88 -17.81 -7.76
C ILE A 44 -2.32 -16.43 -8.28
N THR A 45 -3.32 -16.36 -9.17
CA THR A 45 -3.55 -15.17 -10.02
C THR A 45 -4.25 -13.99 -9.34
N SER A 46 -4.85 -14.16 -8.16
CA SER A 46 -5.70 -13.14 -7.52
C SER A 46 -4.97 -12.18 -6.56
N PHE A 47 -3.75 -12.51 -6.11
CA PHE A 47 -3.13 -11.79 -4.98
C PHE A 47 -2.54 -10.41 -5.34
N GLY A 48 -2.09 -10.19 -6.58
CA GLY A 48 -1.40 -8.95 -6.96
C GLY A 48 -2.30 -7.71 -6.98
N THR A 49 -3.50 -7.83 -7.55
CA THR A 49 -4.41 -6.69 -7.77
C THR A 49 -4.98 -6.10 -6.48
N SER A 50 -5.17 -6.92 -5.45
CA SER A 50 -5.60 -6.44 -4.13
C SER A 50 -4.50 -5.66 -3.41
N GLN A 51 -3.22 -6.00 -3.60
CA GLN A 51 -2.09 -5.26 -3.02
C GLN A 51 -1.88 -3.92 -3.71
N LEU A 52 -1.98 -3.86 -5.04
CA LEU A 52 -1.95 -2.62 -5.82
C LEU A 52 -3.00 -1.61 -5.29
N LYS A 53 -4.26 -2.03 -5.25
CA LYS A 53 -5.38 -1.21 -4.73
C LYS A 53 -5.19 -0.76 -3.27
N SER A 54 -4.57 -1.59 -2.43
CA SER A 54 -4.27 -1.24 -1.04
C SER A 54 -3.18 -0.15 -0.93
N ARG A 55 -2.16 -0.19 -1.81
CA ARG A 55 -1.14 0.87 -1.89
C ARG A 55 -1.71 2.16 -2.46
N ASP A 56 -2.53 2.08 -3.51
CA ASP A 56 -3.19 3.25 -4.10
C ASP A 56 -4.18 3.93 -3.14
N ALA A 57 -4.96 3.15 -2.38
CA ALA A 57 -5.81 3.68 -1.33
C ALA A 57 -4.99 4.38 -0.22
N ARG A 58 -3.79 3.87 0.10
CA ARG A 58 -2.86 4.55 1.00
C ARG A 58 -2.31 5.85 0.41
N ARG A 59 -1.87 5.88 -0.85
CA ARG A 59 -1.41 7.10 -1.54
C ARG A 59 -2.46 8.21 -1.48
N LYS A 60 -3.71 7.88 -1.82
CA LYS A 60 -4.85 8.81 -1.74
C LYS A 60 -5.06 9.33 -0.31
N ALA A 61 -5.01 8.45 0.70
CA ALA A 61 -5.13 8.84 2.10
C ALA A 61 -3.96 9.71 2.59
N ASP A 62 -2.74 9.42 2.14
CA ASP A 62 -1.52 10.17 2.47
C ASP A 62 -1.60 11.59 1.89
N LEU A 63 -1.99 11.76 0.62
CA LEU A 63 -2.26 13.09 0.03
C LEU A 63 -3.35 13.85 0.79
N LEU A 64 -4.47 13.21 1.12
CA LEU A 64 -5.56 13.83 1.90
C LEU A 64 -5.13 14.24 3.32
N ASN A 65 -4.16 13.56 3.92
CA ASN A 65 -3.58 13.95 5.20
C ASN A 65 -2.64 15.13 5.04
N ILE A 66 -1.82 15.17 3.98
CA ILE A 66 -0.97 16.31 3.65
C ILE A 66 -1.84 17.56 3.43
N THR A 67 -2.93 17.46 2.65
CA THR A 67 -3.90 18.56 2.47
C THR A 67 -4.36 19.14 3.81
N LYS A 68 -4.76 18.32 4.79
CA LYS A 68 -5.20 18.84 6.10
C LYS A 68 -4.09 19.62 6.83
N ALA A 69 -2.83 19.22 6.66
CA ALA A 69 -1.70 19.91 7.26
C ALA A 69 -1.36 21.22 6.51
N LEU A 70 -1.50 21.25 5.17
CA LEU A 70 -1.38 22.47 4.36
C LEU A 70 -2.49 23.48 4.66
N GLU A 71 -3.74 23.01 4.83
CA GLU A 71 -4.86 23.86 5.26
C GLU A 71 -4.62 24.40 6.68
N ALA A 72 -4.07 23.60 7.60
CA ALA A 72 -3.67 24.07 8.93
C ALA A 72 -2.56 25.15 8.86
N TYR A 73 -1.55 24.96 8.00
CA TYR A 73 -0.51 25.97 7.74
C TYR A 73 -1.10 27.28 7.21
N TYR A 74 -2.02 27.19 6.24
CA TYR A 74 -2.71 28.34 5.66
C TYR A 74 -3.53 29.12 6.69
N ASN A 75 -4.14 28.46 7.67
CA ASN A 75 -4.89 29.14 8.74
C ASN A 75 -4.00 29.99 9.65
N ASP A 76 -2.72 29.63 9.81
CA ASP A 76 -1.76 30.37 10.65
C ASP A 76 -1.04 31.48 9.86
N HIS A 77 -0.65 31.20 8.60
CA HIS A 77 0.20 32.10 7.80
C HIS A 77 -0.58 32.94 6.78
N GLY A 78 -1.79 32.54 6.40
CA GLY A 78 -2.59 33.18 5.35
C GLY A 78 -2.18 32.82 3.91
N GLU A 79 -1.17 31.97 3.75
CA GLU A 79 -0.67 31.44 2.49
C GLU A 79 -0.20 29.98 2.66
N TYR A 80 -0.12 29.23 1.56
CA TYR A 80 0.51 27.92 1.49
C TYR A 80 2.02 28.06 1.35
N PRO A 81 2.83 27.11 1.84
CA PRO A 81 4.28 27.20 1.72
C PRO A 81 4.68 27.06 0.25
N THR A 82 5.42 28.02 -0.28
CA THR A 82 5.91 27.95 -1.66
C THR A 82 6.93 26.82 -1.85
N GLY A 83 6.91 26.21 -3.03
CA GLY A 83 7.83 25.13 -3.39
C GLY A 83 7.25 24.22 -4.46
N THR A 84 8.13 23.73 -5.34
CA THR A 84 7.76 22.85 -6.46
C THR A 84 8.76 21.70 -6.57
N GLY A 85 8.26 20.48 -6.72
CA GLY A 85 9.08 19.29 -6.96
C GLY A 85 8.71 18.08 -6.10
N ASN A 86 9.58 17.07 -6.13
CA ASN A 86 9.37 15.78 -5.50
C ASN A 86 10.24 15.51 -4.27
N THR A 87 10.95 16.52 -3.77
CA THR A 87 11.81 16.38 -2.58
C THR A 87 11.03 16.47 -1.27
N GLY A 88 9.90 17.18 -1.25
CA GLY A 88 9.09 17.43 -0.07
C GLY A 88 8.24 18.70 -0.19
N ILE A 89 7.93 19.33 0.95
CA ILE A 89 7.08 20.52 1.06
C ILE A 89 7.87 21.62 1.78
N ALA A 90 7.87 22.86 1.29
CA ALA A 90 8.59 23.98 1.92
C ALA A 90 10.11 23.73 2.14
N GLY A 91 10.73 22.88 1.31
CA GLY A 91 12.12 22.42 1.51
C GLY A 91 12.31 21.35 2.60
N GLN A 92 11.25 20.97 3.33
CA GLN A 92 11.24 19.88 4.30
C GLN A 92 10.97 18.56 3.59
N THR A 93 11.88 17.60 3.70
CA THR A 93 11.85 16.36 2.91
C THR A 93 10.77 15.38 3.36
N TRP A 94 10.29 14.53 2.44
CA TRP A 94 9.49 13.35 2.81
C TRP A 94 10.19 12.53 3.91
N SER A 95 9.42 11.92 4.81
CA SER A 95 9.86 11.30 6.08
C SER A 95 10.22 12.24 7.23
N ASN A 96 10.39 13.56 7.02
CA ASN A 96 10.59 14.51 8.11
C ASN A 96 9.25 15.07 8.62
N PRO A 97 9.19 15.65 9.82
CA PRO A 97 8.05 16.46 10.24
C PRO A 97 7.79 17.60 9.26
N PHE A 98 6.54 18.06 9.17
CA PHE A 98 6.17 19.33 8.56
C PHE A 98 5.90 20.34 9.68
N THR A 99 6.88 21.19 9.94
CA THR A 99 6.80 22.33 10.86
C THR A 99 6.63 23.63 10.07
N ASP A 100 6.37 24.71 10.80
CA ASP A 100 6.66 26.08 10.36
C ASP A 100 8.11 26.18 9.78
N PRO A 101 8.29 26.56 8.50
CA PRO A 101 9.60 26.76 7.87
C PRO A 101 10.37 27.98 8.40
N ASP A 102 9.67 29.02 8.87
CA ASP A 102 10.26 30.25 9.40
C ASP A 102 10.71 30.05 10.86
N ASN A 103 10.02 29.18 11.62
CA ASN A 103 10.35 28.86 13.02
C ASN A 103 10.56 27.35 13.28
N PRO A 104 11.50 26.66 12.60
CA PRO A 104 11.61 25.19 12.61
C PRO A 104 12.03 24.55 13.95
N THR A 105 12.31 25.34 15.00
CA THR A 105 12.71 24.84 16.34
C THR A 105 11.64 24.98 17.41
N ASP A 106 10.76 25.98 17.31
CA ASP A 106 9.77 26.35 18.35
C ASP A 106 8.40 26.74 17.75
N GLY A 107 8.26 26.66 16.42
CA GLY A 107 7.05 26.96 15.68
C GLY A 107 6.04 25.81 15.65
N ALA A 108 4.94 26.03 14.95
CA ALA A 108 3.85 25.07 14.86
C ALA A 108 4.27 23.77 14.15
N LEU A 109 3.70 22.65 14.61
CA LEU A 109 3.87 21.32 14.02
C LEU A 109 2.57 20.91 13.32
N TYR A 110 2.59 20.94 11.99
CA TYR A 110 1.42 20.65 11.15
C TYR A 110 1.26 19.16 10.85
N MET A 111 2.37 18.42 10.77
CA MET A 111 2.37 16.97 10.64
C MET A 111 3.62 16.35 11.26
N ASN A 112 3.47 15.29 12.07
CA ASN A 112 4.59 14.61 12.72
C ASN A 112 5.63 14.02 11.75
N VAL A 113 5.16 13.49 10.61
CA VAL A 113 5.97 12.87 9.56
C VAL A 113 5.23 13.04 8.22
N LEU A 114 5.86 13.71 7.25
CA LEU A 114 5.42 13.73 5.86
C LEU A 114 5.50 12.30 5.28
N PRO A 115 4.39 11.72 4.79
CA PRO A 115 4.37 10.32 4.36
C PRO A 115 5.22 10.12 3.09
N THR A 116 5.86 8.96 3.01
CA THR A 116 6.50 8.45 1.79
C THR A 116 5.60 7.45 1.07
N ASP A 117 5.76 7.34 -0.25
CA ASP A 117 5.02 6.39 -1.05
C ASP A 117 5.31 4.93 -0.60
N PRO A 118 4.28 4.07 -0.50
CA PRO A 118 4.46 2.68 -0.06
C PRO A 118 5.34 1.80 -0.96
N SER A 119 5.63 2.22 -2.19
CA SER A 119 6.54 1.53 -3.14
C SER A 119 7.91 2.21 -3.30
N GLY A 120 8.21 3.26 -2.52
CA GLY A 120 9.50 3.96 -2.56
C GLY A 120 9.60 5.07 -3.62
N TYR A 121 8.46 5.52 -4.13
CA TYR A 121 8.35 6.73 -4.95
C TYR A 121 8.25 7.99 -4.07
N ASN A 122 8.21 9.16 -4.71
CA ASN A 122 7.93 10.43 -4.03
C ASN A 122 6.62 11.02 -4.53
N TYR A 123 5.89 11.70 -3.64
CA TYR A 123 4.82 12.60 -4.04
C TYR A 123 5.44 13.88 -4.64
N TYR A 124 4.72 14.52 -5.55
CA TYR A 124 5.09 15.81 -6.12
C TYR A 124 4.22 16.90 -5.50
N TYR A 125 4.84 17.98 -5.04
CA TYR A 125 4.17 19.17 -4.51
C TYR A 125 4.39 20.33 -5.48
N ASP A 126 3.37 21.15 -5.70
CA ASP A 126 3.52 22.45 -6.33
C ASP A 126 2.70 23.55 -5.63
N SER A 127 3.36 24.66 -5.33
CA SER A 127 2.77 25.94 -4.98
C SER A 127 3.72 27.05 -5.42
N SER A 128 3.38 27.72 -6.52
CA SER A 128 4.17 28.81 -7.11
C SER A 128 4.14 30.09 -6.29
N ASP A 129 2.94 30.49 -5.85
CA ASP A 129 2.64 31.82 -5.31
C ASP A 129 1.98 31.77 -3.93
N GLY A 130 1.94 30.61 -3.25
CA GLY A 130 1.32 30.43 -1.93
C GLY A 130 -0.22 30.58 -1.90
N THR A 131 -0.85 31.01 -2.99
CA THR A 131 -2.31 31.21 -3.05
C THR A 131 -3.09 29.89 -3.20
N TYR A 132 -2.48 28.87 -3.79
CA TYR A 132 -3.04 27.53 -3.96
C TYR A 132 -1.92 26.48 -3.81
N PHE A 133 -2.29 25.22 -3.61
CA PHE A 133 -1.37 24.10 -3.70
C PHE A 133 -1.93 23.00 -4.60
N GLN A 134 -1.02 22.18 -5.12
CA GLN A 134 -1.31 20.96 -5.84
C GLN A 134 -0.41 19.83 -5.32
N LEU A 135 -0.95 18.62 -5.28
CA LEU A 135 -0.29 17.42 -4.79
C LEU A 135 -0.55 16.29 -5.79
N TYR A 136 0.51 15.62 -6.24
CA TYR A 136 0.42 14.53 -7.21
C TYR A 136 1.09 13.26 -6.71
N ALA A 137 0.57 12.13 -7.19
CA ALA A 137 1.07 10.79 -6.94
C ALA A 137 0.99 9.93 -8.21
N TYR A 138 1.71 8.81 -8.20
CA TYR A 138 1.56 7.75 -9.19
C TYR A 138 0.78 6.59 -8.58
N LEU A 139 -0.43 6.34 -9.08
CA LEU A 139 -1.22 5.15 -8.75
C LEU A 139 -0.84 4.00 -9.68
N GLU A 140 -0.66 2.82 -9.13
CA GLU A 140 -0.19 1.63 -9.86
C GLU A 140 -1.34 0.86 -10.55
N ASN A 141 -2.58 1.06 -10.10
CA ASN A 141 -3.76 0.44 -10.71
C ASN A 141 -4.35 1.32 -11.83
N GLU A 142 -3.97 1.07 -13.09
CA GLU A 142 -4.53 1.72 -14.29
C GLU A 142 -6.06 1.55 -14.46
N GLN A 143 -6.67 0.62 -13.72
CA GLN A 143 -8.13 0.41 -13.66
C GLN A 143 -8.79 1.17 -12.50
N ASP A 144 -8.11 2.11 -11.85
CA ASP A 144 -8.70 2.97 -10.83
C ASP A 144 -9.61 4.02 -11.47
N GLY A 145 -10.83 4.17 -10.93
CA GLY A 145 -11.86 5.03 -11.51
C GLY A 145 -11.65 6.54 -11.30
N GLU A 146 -10.65 6.94 -10.52
CA GLU A 146 -10.27 8.35 -10.35
C GLU A 146 -9.13 8.78 -11.31
N LEU A 147 -8.52 7.85 -12.04
CA LEU A 147 -7.53 8.19 -13.07
C LEU A 147 -8.23 8.82 -14.28
N THR A 148 -7.67 9.92 -14.79
CA THR A 148 -8.17 10.51 -16.03
C THR A 148 -7.64 9.72 -17.22
N LYS A 149 -8.53 9.46 -18.18
CA LYS A 149 -8.23 8.69 -19.38
C LYS A 149 -8.61 9.46 -20.65
N ASP A 150 -7.90 9.16 -21.73
CA ASP A 150 -8.18 9.71 -23.06
C ASP A 150 -9.37 8.99 -23.75
N VAL A 151 -9.66 9.38 -24.99
CA VAL A 151 -10.75 8.77 -25.80
C VAL A 151 -10.49 7.31 -26.20
N ASN A 152 -9.30 6.77 -25.95
CA ASN A 152 -8.86 5.42 -26.27
C ASN A 152 -8.68 4.55 -25.00
N ASP A 153 -9.15 5.01 -23.83
CA ASP A 153 -9.00 4.37 -22.51
C ASP A 153 -7.54 4.33 -21.98
N VAL A 154 -6.64 5.15 -22.55
CA VAL A 154 -5.25 5.31 -22.10
C VAL A 154 -5.18 6.27 -20.91
N VAL A 155 -4.45 5.89 -19.86
CA VAL A 155 -4.24 6.73 -18.66
C VAL A 155 -3.45 7.99 -19.03
N MET A 156 -3.92 9.14 -18.56
CA MET A 156 -3.26 10.43 -18.74
C MET A 156 -2.42 10.80 -17.51
N VAL A 157 -1.39 11.62 -17.74
CA VAL A 157 -0.41 12.06 -16.74
C VAL A 157 -0.23 13.58 -16.74
N TYR A 158 0.19 14.14 -15.60
CA TYR A 158 0.34 15.58 -15.39
C TYR A 158 1.73 16.07 -15.84
N SER A 159 1.80 16.72 -17.01
CA SER A 159 3.06 17.15 -17.63
C SER A 159 3.99 17.92 -16.69
N GLY A 160 5.26 17.52 -16.61
CA GLY A 160 6.27 18.20 -15.77
C GLY A 160 6.28 17.81 -14.30
N THR A 161 5.36 16.94 -13.85
CA THR A 161 5.46 16.28 -12.55
C THR A 161 6.38 15.07 -12.63
N ASP A 162 7.23 14.87 -11.62
CA ASP A 162 8.17 13.74 -11.54
C ASP A 162 7.89 12.91 -10.27
N CYS A 163 7.23 11.77 -10.44
CA CYS A 163 6.96 10.79 -9.38
C CYS A 163 8.07 9.71 -9.29
N VAL A 164 9.31 10.01 -9.73
CA VAL A 164 10.54 9.17 -9.73
C VAL A 164 10.53 8.00 -10.71
N ILE A 165 9.39 7.32 -10.90
CA ILE A 165 9.23 6.26 -11.91
C ILE A 165 8.65 6.73 -13.24
N GLY A 166 8.20 7.98 -13.32
CA GLY A 166 7.48 8.51 -14.46
C GLY A 166 6.68 9.74 -14.08
N THR A 167 5.79 10.15 -14.98
CA THR A 167 4.95 11.33 -14.76
C THR A 167 3.79 10.97 -13.83
N CYS A 168 3.45 11.83 -12.87
CA CYS A 168 2.36 11.52 -11.93
C CYS A 168 1.01 11.43 -12.67
N ASN A 169 0.14 10.47 -12.29
CA ASN A 169 -1.13 10.19 -12.96
C ASN A 169 -2.38 10.53 -12.12
N TYR A 170 -2.19 10.87 -10.84
CA TYR A 170 -3.24 11.29 -9.93
C TYR A 170 -2.85 12.62 -9.27
N GLY A 171 -3.82 13.51 -9.08
CA GLY A 171 -3.60 14.84 -8.53
C GLY A 171 -4.79 15.33 -7.72
N ILE A 172 -4.51 15.97 -6.59
CA ILE A 172 -5.47 16.75 -5.80
C ILE A 172 -4.95 18.18 -5.64
N ALA A 173 -5.83 19.12 -5.34
CA ALA A 173 -5.47 20.52 -5.19
C ALA A 173 -6.33 21.23 -4.14
N SER A 174 -5.91 22.43 -3.73
CA SER A 174 -6.73 23.31 -2.89
C SER A 174 -8.03 23.71 -3.58
N THR A 175 -9.05 24.07 -2.79
CA THR A 175 -10.43 24.33 -3.26
C THR A 175 -10.59 25.47 -4.28
N ASN A 176 -9.56 26.29 -4.47
CA ASN A 176 -9.52 27.45 -5.37
C ASN A 176 -8.79 27.19 -6.71
N THR A 177 -8.27 25.98 -6.96
CA THR A 177 -7.62 25.62 -8.21
C THR A 177 -8.02 24.21 -8.66
N TYR A 178 -7.49 23.76 -9.80
CA TYR A 178 -7.61 22.39 -10.29
C TYR A 178 -6.21 21.77 -10.39
N PRO A 179 -6.06 20.43 -10.29
CA PRO A 179 -4.80 19.75 -10.57
C PRO A 179 -4.27 19.96 -12.00
N THR A 180 -5.07 20.52 -12.91
CA THR A 180 -4.69 20.82 -14.30
C THR A 180 -4.24 22.27 -14.52
N THR A 181 -4.27 23.12 -13.49
CA THR A 181 -3.66 24.46 -13.54
C THR A 181 -2.14 24.30 -13.59
N GLY A 182 -1.44 24.90 -14.54
CA GLY A 182 0.02 24.76 -14.69
C GLY A 182 0.49 23.43 -15.29
N HIS A 183 -0.13 22.30 -14.90
CA HIS A 183 0.19 20.96 -15.40
C HIS A 183 -0.88 20.44 -16.37
N THR A 184 -0.54 20.29 -17.65
CA THR A 184 -1.47 19.74 -18.66
C THR A 184 -1.54 18.21 -18.60
N LEU A 185 -2.75 17.65 -18.73
CA LEU A 185 -2.90 16.21 -18.93
C LEU A 185 -2.44 15.82 -20.34
N VAL A 186 -1.50 14.88 -20.41
CA VAL A 186 -0.97 14.29 -21.64
C VAL A 186 -1.01 12.77 -21.55
N THR A 187 -0.91 12.07 -22.68
CA THR A 187 -0.55 10.63 -22.69
C THR A 187 0.97 10.50 -22.55
N GLU A 188 1.45 9.45 -21.88
CA GLU A 188 2.89 9.06 -21.95
C GLU A 188 3.30 8.59 -23.36
#